data_AF-A0AAW0CRW2-F1
#
_entry.id   AF-A0AAW0CRW2-F1
#
_cell.length_a   1.000
_cell.length_b   1.000
_cell.length_c   1.000
_cell.angle_alpha   90.00
_cell.angle_beta   90.00
_cell.angle_gamma   90.00
#
_symmetry.space_group_name_H-M   'P 1'
#
loop_
_entity.id
_entity.type
_entity.pdbx_description
1 polymer ?
#
loop_
_entity_poly.entity_id
_entity_poly.type
_entity_poly.pdbx_seq_one_letter_code
_entity_poly.pdbx_strand_id
1 'polypeptide(L)'
;MKFFSFPQCSRVTSILNAVANENSSSRTLSCVDTFNACSSGVIAYTVIATTNIYYCSIFFNEVATSNLCSGTSVASRNVRGGTTLHELTHATSGTDDVTYGCSADQALSDSNKIRNADNFNCFTTQVYANTRC
;
A
#
# COMPACT_ATOMS: atom_id res chain seq x y z
N MET A 1 5.70 -1.05 -18.02
CA MET A 1 5.80 -1.32 -16.56
C MET A 1 4.86 -2.46 -16.23
N LYS A 2 5.23 -3.40 -15.34
CA LYS A 2 4.44 -4.62 -15.10
C LYS A 2 3.21 -4.42 -14.20
N PHE A 3 3.21 -3.39 -13.34
CA PHE A 3 2.14 -3.11 -12.37
C PHE A 3 0.94 -2.34 -12.93
N PHE A 4 1.14 -1.47 -13.93
CA PHE A 4 0.04 -0.71 -14.54
C PHE A 4 0.26 -0.57 -16.05
N SER A 5 -0.85 -0.55 -16.78
CA SER A 5 -0.89 -0.40 -18.23
C SER A 5 -1.11 1.08 -18.63
N PHE A 6 -0.66 1.47 -19.83
CA PHE A 6 -0.71 2.86 -20.31
C PHE A 6 -2.10 3.55 -20.22
N PRO A 7 -3.23 2.87 -20.48
CA PRO A 7 -4.56 3.47 -20.34
C PRO A 7 -4.90 3.94 -18.90
N GLN A 8 -4.11 3.55 -17.90
CA GLN A 8 -4.40 3.78 -16.49
C GLN A 8 -3.63 4.96 -15.89
N CYS A 9 -2.71 5.58 -16.63
CA CYS A 9 -1.81 6.61 -16.12
C CYS A 9 -2.54 7.74 -15.38
N SER A 10 -3.65 8.26 -15.92
CA SER A 10 -4.41 9.33 -15.27
C SER A 10 -5.02 8.88 -13.93
N ARG A 11 -5.55 7.66 -13.86
CA ARG A 11 -6.16 7.11 -12.64
C ARG A 11 -5.11 6.77 -11.59
N VAL A 12 -3.98 6.18 -11.99
CA VAL A 12 -2.85 5.90 -11.10
C VAL A 12 -2.32 7.20 -10.48
N THR A 13 -2.06 8.21 -11.31
CA THR A 13 -1.62 9.53 -10.84
C THR A 13 -2.64 10.19 -9.92
N SER A 14 -3.94 10.08 -10.23
CA SER A 14 -5.00 10.60 -9.36
C SER A 14 -4.98 9.95 -7.98
N ILE A 15 -4.83 8.63 -7.89
CA ILE A 15 -4.81 7.89 -6.63
C ILE A 15 -3.54 8.24 -5.82
N LEU A 16 -2.37 8.23 -6.48
CA LEU A 16 -1.11 8.59 -5.81
C LEU A 16 -1.09 10.05 -5.35
N ASN A 17 -1.68 10.97 -6.11
CA ASN A 17 -1.85 12.36 -5.68
C ASN A 17 -2.82 12.47 -4.50
N ALA A 18 -3.90 11.68 -4.45
CA ALA A 18 -4.80 11.67 -3.31
C ALA A 18 -4.08 11.22 -2.04
N VAL A 19 -3.25 10.16 -2.12
CA VAL A 19 -2.40 9.72 -1.01
C VAL A 19 -1.38 10.79 -0.63
N ALA A 20 -0.68 11.39 -1.60
CA ALA A 20 0.39 12.36 -1.32
C ALA A 20 -0.13 13.69 -0.73
N ASN A 21 -1.37 14.07 -1.04
CA ASN A 21 -2.02 15.27 -0.53
C ASN A 21 -3.01 14.98 0.61
N GLU A 22 -3.05 13.73 1.10
CA GLU A 22 -3.91 13.35 2.20
C GLU A 22 -3.61 14.20 3.44
N ASN A 23 -4.64 14.84 3.98
CA ASN A 23 -4.52 15.81 5.07
C ASN A 23 -5.73 15.79 6.02
N SER A 24 -6.48 14.68 6.08
CA SER A 24 -7.62 14.57 6.99
C SER A 24 -7.21 14.87 8.43
N SER A 25 -7.89 15.83 9.05
CA SER A 25 -7.71 16.18 10.46
C SER A 25 -8.46 15.26 11.43
N SER A 26 -9.30 14.35 10.92
CA SER A 26 -10.14 13.45 11.70
C SER A 26 -9.80 11.98 11.54
N ARG A 27 -8.92 11.63 10.59
CA ARG A 27 -8.49 10.25 10.36
C ARG A 27 -7.57 9.80 11.50
N THR A 28 -7.97 8.73 12.17
CA THR A 28 -7.11 8.06 13.14
C THR A 28 -6.09 7.19 12.43
N LEU A 29 -4.82 7.36 12.78
CA LEU A 29 -3.74 6.40 12.55
C LEU A 29 -3.37 5.80 13.90
N SER A 30 -3.73 4.55 14.15
CA SER A 30 -3.63 3.92 15.48
C SER A 30 -2.61 2.79 15.51
N CYS A 31 -1.84 2.70 16.58
CA CYS A 31 -1.02 1.52 16.92
C CYS A 31 -1.76 0.53 17.82
N VAL A 32 -3.01 0.83 18.19
CA VAL A 32 -3.86 0.00 19.06
C VAL A 32 -4.98 -0.58 18.22
N ASP A 33 -5.03 -1.90 18.12
CA ASP A 33 -6.09 -2.64 17.44
C ASP A 33 -7.37 -2.66 18.29
N THR A 34 -8.19 -1.63 18.14
CA THR A 34 -9.47 -1.52 18.86
C THR A 34 -10.55 -2.44 18.30
N PHE A 35 -10.35 -3.01 17.11
CA PHE A 35 -11.34 -3.86 16.43
C PHE A 35 -11.01 -5.35 16.50
N ASN A 36 -9.87 -5.72 17.10
CA ASN A 36 -9.34 -7.07 17.13
C ASN A 36 -9.18 -7.69 15.72
N ALA A 37 -8.84 -6.86 14.73
CA ALA A 37 -8.66 -7.28 13.34
C ALA A 37 -7.22 -7.71 13.01
N CYS A 38 -6.28 -7.49 13.93
CA CYS A 38 -4.90 -7.98 13.85
C CYS A 38 -4.83 -9.49 14.15
N SER A 39 -5.45 -10.28 13.27
CA SER A 39 -5.33 -11.74 13.23
C SER A 39 -3.98 -12.15 12.59
N SER A 40 -3.66 -13.44 12.67
CA SER A 40 -2.36 -13.96 12.23
C SER A 40 -2.05 -13.60 10.77
N GLY A 41 -1.05 -12.74 10.57
CA GLY A 41 -0.56 -12.32 9.25
C GLY A 41 -1.08 -10.96 8.77
N VAL A 42 -2.02 -10.33 9.47
CA VAL A 42 -2.46 -8.96 9.17
C VAL A 42 -1.40 -7.97 9.63
N ILE A 43 -0.95 -7.11 8.73
CA ILE A 43 0.11 -6.13 8.99
C ILE A 43 -0.50 -4.79 9.40
N ALA A 44 -1.50 -4.34 8.67
CA ALA A 44 -2.33 -3.18 8.98
C ALA A 44 -3.73 -3.41 8.40
N TYR A 45 -4.68 -2.55 8.76
CA TYR A 45 -5.99 -2.54 8.14
C TYR A 45 -6.62 -1.15 8.16
N THR A 46 -7.49 -0.91 7.18
CA THR A 46 -8.30 0.31 7.06
C THR A 46 -9.77 0.00 7.30
N VAL A 47 -10.41 0.71 8.23
CA VAL A 47 -11.85 0.60 8.48
C VAL A 47 -12.59 1.45 7.45
N ILE A 48 -13.06 0.87 6.36
CA ILE A 48 -13.65 1.56 5.20
C ILE A 48 -14.69 2.63 5.59
N ALA A 49 -15.58 2.34 6.54
CA ALA A 49 -16.65 3.26 6.94
C ALA A 49 -16.15 4.57 7.57
N THR A 50 -14.99 4.54 8.26
CA THR A 50 -14.39 5.71 8.92
C THR A 50 -13.11 6.15 8.25
N THR A 51 -12.56 5.30 7.38
CA THR A 51 -11.26 5.44 6.73
C THR A 51 -10.08 5.55 7.70
N ASN A 52 -10.28 5.16 8.96
CA ASN A 52 -9.24 5.07 9.99
C ASN A 52 -8.33 3.87 9.72
N ILE A 53 -7.04 4.04 10.00
CA ILE A 53 -5.99 3.04 9.73
C ILE A 53 -5.41 2.56 11.05
N TYR A 54 -5.19 1.26 11.15
CA TYR A 54 -4.69 0.59 12.34
C TYR A 54 -3.50 -0.28 11.97
N TYR A 55 -2.40 -0.12 12.68
CA TYR A 55 -1.16 -0.86 12.46
C TYR A 55 -1.04 -1.98 13.48
N CYS A 56 -0.93 -3.21 13.00
CA CYS A 56 -0.76 -4.39 13.84
C CYS A 56 0.67 -4.50 14.37
N SER A 57 0.89 -5.35 15.38
CA SER A 57 2.22 -5.56 15.96
C SER A 57 3.27 -5.96 14.90
N ILE A 58 2.88 -6.74 13.89
CA ILE A 58 3.75 -7.19 12.80
C ILE A 58 4.26 -6.02 11.94
N PHE A 59 3.50 -4.94 11.76
CA PHE A 59 3.95 -3.74 11.03
C PHE A 59 5.25 -3.17 11.60
N PHE A 60 5.45 -3.25 12.90
CA PHE A 60 6.64 -2.70 13.54
C PHE A 60 7.90 -3.55 13.34
N ASN A 61 7.76 -4.77 12.77
CA ASN A 61 8.89 -5.59 12.31
C ASN A 61 9.31 -5.25 10.87
N GLU A 62 8.52 -4.44 10.14
CA GLU A 62 8.86 -4.01 8.79
C GLU A 62 9.99 -2.97 8.77
N VAL A 63 10.74 -2.95 7.68
CA VAL A 63 11.91 -2.07 7.52
C VAL A 63 11.52 -0.69 7.00
N ALA A 64 12.43 0.28 7.13
CA ALA A 64 12.25 1.60 6.55
C ALA A 64 12.43 1.56 5.02
N THR A 65 11.88 2.55 4.31
CA THR A 65 11.98 2.63 2.84
C THR A 65 13.42 2.65 2.33
N SER A 66 14.35 3.27 3.07
CA SER A 66 15.78 3.32 2.71
C SER A 66 16.45 1.94 2.65
N ASN A 67 15.90 0.93 3.31
CA ASN A 67 16.43 -0.44 3.25
C ASN A 67 16.30 -1.07 1.85
N LEU A 68 15.43 -0.53 0.98
CA LEU A 68 15.38 -0.92 -0.44
C LEU A 68 16.72 -0.68 -1.15
N CYS A 69 17.51 0.30 -0.70
CA CYS A 69 18.81 0.62 -1.27
C CYS A 69 19.97 -0.21 -0.69
N SER A 70 19.70 -1.03 0.32
CA SER A 70 20.73 -1.79 1.05
C SER A 70 20.44 -3.28 1.12
N GLY A 71 19.53 -3.80 0.28
CA GLY A 71 19.32 -5.25 0.09
C GLY A 71 17.91 -5.76 0.36
N THR A 72 16.98 -4.95 0.89
CA THR A 72 15.57 -5.35 0.96
C THR A 72 14.97 -5.40 -0.44
N SER A 73 14.45 -6.55 -0.84
CA SER A 73 13.77 -6.71 -2.13
C SER A 73 12.35 -6.16 -2.10
N VAL A 74 11.90 -5.51 -3.18
CA VAL A 74 10.49 -5.11 -3.37
C VAL A 74 9.52 -6.29 -3.17
N ALA A 75 9.92 -7.49 -3.61
CA ALA A 75 9.09 -8.70 -3.49
C ALA A 75 8.84 -9.14 -2.04
N SER A 76 9.66 -8.69 -1.08
CA SER A 76 9.47 -9.01 0.33
C SER A 76 8.28 -8.27 0.96
N ARG A 77 7.85 -7.15 0.35
CA ARG A 77 6.66 -6.36 0.75
C ARG A 77 6.64 -5.95 2.23
N ASN A 78 7.78 -5.95 2.91
CA ASN A 78 7.88 -5.67 4.34
C ASN A 78 8.48 -4.28 4.60
N VAL A 79 8.06 -3.29 3.80
CA VAL A 79 8.53 -1.90 3.90
C VAL A 79 7.40 -1.05 4.44
N ARG A 80 7.61 -0.42 5.61
CA ARG A 80 6.58 0.37 6.32
C ARG A 80 5.92 1.44 5.46
N GLY A 81 6.71 2.10 4.62
CA GLY A 81 6.21 3.11 3.68
C GLY A 81 5.28 2.52 2.62
N GLY A 82 5.57 1.31 2.14
CA GLY A 82 4.74 0.59 1.18
C GLY A 82 3.41 0.12 1.80
N THR A 83 3.46 -0.46 3.00
CA THR A 83 2.26 -0.86 3.75
C THR A 83 1.39 0.34 4.13
N THR A 84 1.99 1.45 4.58
CA THR A 84 1.22 2.67 4.86
C THR A 84 0.56 3.22 3.60
N LEU A 85 1.25 3.21 2.46
CA LEU A 85 0.68 3.68 1.20
C LEU A 85 -0.49 2.79 0.75
N HIS A 86 -0.39 1.48 0.92
CA HIS A 86 -1.47 0.52 0.67
C HIS A 86 -2.74 0.88 1.47
N GLU A 87 -2.61 1.05 2.78
CA GLU A 87 -3.74 1.43 3.64
C GLU A 87 -4.34 2.79 3.26
N LEU A 88 -3.48 3.76 2.93
CA LEU A 88 -3.93 5.07 2.47
C LEU A 88 -4.72 4.96 1.16
N THR A 89 -4.38 4.04 0.24
CA THR A 89 -5.20 3.88 -0.97
C THR A 89 -6.61 3.38 -0.68
N HIS A 90 -6.82 2.53 0.33
CA HIS A 90 -8.17 2.19 0.79
C HIS A 90 -8.89 3.44 1.29
N ALA A 91 -8.19 4.22 2.11
CA ALA A 91 -8.74 5.35 2.83
C ALA A 91 -9.11 6.54 1.93
N THR A 92 -8.29 6.85 0.92
CA THR A 92 -8.44 8.04 0.07
C THR A 92 -9.11 7.75 -1.27
N SER A 93 -9.13 6.48 -1.69
CA SER A 93 -9.51 6.12 -3.05
C SER A 93 -10.35 4.85 -3.15
N GLY A 94 -10.63 4.18 -2.04
CA GLY A 94 -11.51 3.01 -2.00
C GLY A 94 -10.97 1.84 -2.83
N THR A 95 -9.66 1.64 -2.83
CA THR A 95 -9.08 0.40 -3.37
C THR A 95 -9.56 -0.81 -2.57
N ASP A 96 -9.42 -2.00 -3.14
CA ASP A 96 -9.71 -3.31 -2.56
C ASP A 96 -8.42 -4.12 -2.38
N ASP A 97 -8.52 -5.20 -1.62
CA ASP A 97 -7.53 -6.28 -1.54
C ASP A 97 -7.90 -7.42 -2.48
N VAL A 98 -7.59 -7.26 -3.76
CA VAL A 98 -7.87 -8.27 -4.79
C VAL A 98 -6.90 -9.43 -4.70
N THR A 99 -5.62 -9.14 -4.48
CA THR A 99 -4.56 -10.14 -4.29
C THR A 99 -3.37 -9.50 -3.57
N TYR A 100 -2.45 -10.34 -3.11
CA TYR A 100 -1.22 -9.91 -2.47
C TYR A 100 0.00 -10.59 -3.09
N GLY A 101 1.10 -9.85 -3.17
CA GLY A 101 2.36 -10.32 -3.72
C GLY A 101 2.63 -9.70 -5.07
N CYS A 102 3.79 -9.05 -5.22
CA CYS A 102 4.12 -8.30 -6.44
C CYS A 102 4.05 -9.13 -7.73
N SER A 103 4.30 -10.45 -7.67
CA SER A 103 4.12 -11.33 -8.83
C SER A 103 2.64 -11.56 -9.18
N ALA A 104 1.78 -11.71 -8.18
CA ALA A 104 0.34 -11.88 -8.36
C ALA A 104 -0.29 -10.56 -8.85
N ASP A 105 0.13 -9.43 -8.27
CA ASP A 105 -0.27 -8.09 -8.70
C ASP A 105 -0.01 -7.84 -10.19
N GLN A 106 1.18 -8.22 -10.66
CA GLN A 106 1.56 -8.09 -12.07
C GLN A 106 0.72 -8.97 -13.00
N ALA A 107 0.15 -10.06 -12.51
CA ALA A 107 -0.68 -11.00 -13.27
C ALA A 107 -2.17 -10.61 -13.31
N LEU A 108 -2.59 -9.62 -12.53
CA LEU A 108 -3.97 -9.12 -12.53
C LEU A 108 -4.37 -8.53 -13.90
N SER A 109 -5.68 -8.57 -14.20
CA SER A 109 -6.25 -7.75 -15.27
C SER A 109 -6.06 -6.26 -14.98
N ASP A 110 -6.07 -5.42 -16.01
CA ASP A 110 -5.97 -3.97 -15.84
C ASP A 110 -7.02 -3.44 -14.85
N SER A 111 -8.28 -3.86 -14.98
CA SER A 111 -9.37 -3.45 -14.06
C SER A 111 -9.14 -3.86 -12.61
N ASN A 112 -8.40 -4.95 -12.37
CA ASN A 112 -8.03 -5.38 -11.03
C ASN A 112 -6.78 -4.63 -10.53
N LYS A 113 -5.77 -4.41 -11.38
CA LYS A 113 -4.54 -3.66 -11.04
C LYS A 113 -4.83 -2.28 -10.47
N ILE A 114 -5.77 -1.55 -11.09
CA ILE A 114 -6.10 -0.18 -10.69
C ILE A 114 -6.86 -0.08 -9.38
N ARG A 115 -7.55 -1.15 -8.97
CA ARG A 115 -8.27 -1.18 -7.69
C ARG A 115 -7.55 -1.98 -6.61
N ASN A 116 -6.47 -2.69 -6.91
CA ASN A 116 -5.74 -3.46 -5.91
C ASN A 116 -4.75 -2.58 -5.13
N ALA A 117 -4.92 -2.45 -3.82
CA ALA A 117 -4.06 -1.63 -2.97
C ALA A 117 -2.60 -2.12 -3.00
N ASP A 118 -2.36 -3.44 -2.99
CA ASP A 118 -1.00 -4.01 -2.98
C ASP A 118 -0.23 -3.74 -4.28
N ASN A 119 -0.94 -3.61 -5.40
CA ASN A 119 -0.34 -3.25 -6.67
C ASN A 119 0.27 -1.82 -6.61
N PHE A 120 -0.31 -0.90 -5.83
CA PHE A 120 0.29 0.41 -5.56
C PHE A 120 1.50 0.35 -4.62
N ASN A 121 1.46 -0.50 -3.58
CA ASN A 121 2.60 -0.77 -2.72
C ASN A 121 3.81 -1.26 -3.54
N CYS A 122 3.65 -2.35 -4.28
CA CYS A 122 4.72 -2.91 -5.10
C CYS A 122 5.18 -1.95 -6.20
N PHE A 123 4.27 -1.19 -6.83
CA PHE A 123 4.64 -0.20 -7.83
C PHE A 123 5.51 0.92 -7.25
N THR A 124 5.08 1.55 -6.15
CA THR A 124 5.77 2.72 -5.58
C THR A 124 7.10 2.36 -4.94
N THR A 125 7.19 1.21 -4.28
CA THR A 125 8.45 0.68 -3.75
C THR A 125 9.42 0.30 -4.88
N GLN A 126 8.94 -0.26 -5.99
CA GLN A 126 9.77 -0.49 -7.18
C GLN A 126 10.27 0.82 -7.80
N VAL A 127 9.43 1.85 -7.89
CA VAL A 127 9.83 3.17 -8.38
C VAL A 127 10.89 3.78 -7.48
N TYR A 128 10.73 3.70 -6.16
CA TYR A 128 11.75 4.16 -5.22
C TYR A 128 13.08 3.43 -5.44
N ALA A 129 13.07 2.09 -5.45
CA ALA A 129 14.27 1.29 -5.68
C ALA A 129 14.97 1.64 -7.01
N ASN A 130 14.20 1.92 -8.06
CA ASN A 130 14.76 2.24 -9.39
C ASN A 130 15.31 3.68 -9.51
N THR A 131 14.84 4.62 -8.68
CA THR A 131 15.09 6.05 -8.89
C THR A 131 15.87 6.71 -7.76
N ARG A 132 16.04 6.03 -6.62
CA ARG A 132 16.63 6.60 -5.41
C ARG A 132 17.83 5.83 -4.84
N CYS A 133 18.18 4.65 -5.38
CA CYS A 133 19.17 3.75 -4.77
C CYS A 133 20.53 3.64 -5.51
#